data_AF-A0A3D3EP80-F1
#
_entry.id   AF-A0A3D3EP80-F1
#
_cell.length_a   1.000
_cell.length_b   1.000
_cell.length_c   1.000
_cell.angle_alpha   90.00
_cell.angle_beta   90.00
_cell.angle_gamma   90.00
#
_symmetry.space_group_name_H-M   'P 1'
#
loop_
_entity.id
_entity.type
_entity.pdbx_description
1 polymer ?
#
loop_
_entity_poly.entity_id
_entity_poly.type
_entity_poly.pdbx_seq_one_letter_code
_entity_poly.pdbx_strand_id
1 'polypeptide(L)'
;KDGKVRAGNVLKVDSFLNHQMDIELFGEIGKEFKRRFADSEITKILTIEASGIGIACITAQSFHVPVVFAKKNQTKNIAGDVYTSRVESFTHGRVYDIIVSKEYL
;
A
#
# COMPACT_ATOMS: atom_id res chain seq x y z
N LYS A 1 -6.43 10.46 20.10
CA LYS A 1 -7.25 11.66 19.88
C LYS A 1 -7.89 11.63 18.48
N ASP A 2 -7.10 11.28 17.46
CA ASP A 2 -7.55 11.33 16.05
C ASP A 2 -8.13 10.00 15.53
N GLY A 3 -7.79 8.88 16.16
CA GLY A 3 -8.43 7.59 15.93
C GLY A 3 -9.79 7.48 16.65
N LYS A 4 -10.81 6.97 15.95
CA LYS A 4 -12.15 6.71 16.51
C LYS A 4 -12.49 5.23 16.41
N VAL A 5 -12.78 4.59 17.53
CA VAL A 5 -13.23 3.18 17.55
C VAL A 5 -14.70 3.12 17.13
N ARG A 6 -15.00 2.26 16.17
CA ARG A 6 -16.35 1.93 15.72
C ARG A 6 -16.70 0.50 16.10
N ALA A 7 -18.00 0.20 16.10
CA ALA A 7 -18.48 -1.17 16.28
C ALA A 7 -17.83 -2.13 15.26
N GLY A 8 -17.69 -3.41 15.63
CA GLY A 8 -17.03 -4.40 14.79
C GLY A 8 -15.50 -4.32 14.81
N ASN A 9 -14.90 -3.77 15.87
CA ASN A 9 -13.44 -3.62 16.04
C ASN A 9 -12.76 -2.80 14.92
N VAL A 10 -13.49 -1.83 14.35
CA VAL A 10 -12.97 -0.97 13.28
C VAL A 10 -12.36 0.29 13.89
N LEU A 11 -11.07 0.52 13.65
CA LEU A 11 -10.39 1.76 14.02
C LEU A 11 -10.43 2.74 12.84
N LYS A 12 -11.22 3.81 12.98
CA LYS A 12 -11.33 4.87 11.97
C LYS A 12 -10.21 5.89 12.15
N VAL A 13 -9.37 6.05 11.12
CA VAL A 13 -8.17 6.92 11.09
C VAL A 13 -8.12 7.82 9.84
N ASP A 14 -9.30 8.20 9.35
CA ASP A 14 -9.45 8.97 8.11
C ASP A 14 -8.71 10.31 8.13
N SER A 15 -8.46 10.91 9.30
CA SER A 15 -7.84 12.23 9.41
C SER A 15 -6.33 12.26 9.14
N PHE A 16 -5.65 11.10 9.12
CA PHE A 16 -4.20 11.05 8.94
C PHE A 16 -3.69 9.89 8.08
N LEU A 17 -4.51 8.88 7.76
CA LEU A 17 -4.09 7.71 6.99
C LEU A 17 -4.99 7.41 5.78
N ASN A 18 -6.28 7.18 6.01
CA ASN A 18 -7.14 6.52 5.03
C ASN A 18 -7.88 7.46 4.05
N HIS A 19 -8.01 8.75 4.37
CA HIS A 19 -8.70 9.73 3.50
C HIS A 19 -7.91 11.03 3.39
N GLN A 20 -7.62 11.66 4.52
CA GLN A 20 -6.59 12.68 4.67
C GLN A 20 -5.29 11.98 5.05
N MET A 21 -4.19 12.41 4.45
CA MET A 21 -2.85 11.87 4.71
C MET A 21 -2.03 12.90 5.49
N ASP A 22 -1.50 12.48 6.63
CA ASP A 22 -0.51 13.25 7.38
C ASP A 22 0.88 12.92 6.80
N ILE A 23 1.42 13.87 6.05
CA ILE A 23 2.69 13.67 5.33
C ILE A 23 3.88 13.64 6.28
N GLU A 24 3.84 14.37 7.40
CA GLU A 24 4.91 14.33 8.40
C GLU A 24 4.97 12.95 9.06
N LEU A 25 3.81 12.41 9.44
CA LEU A 25 3.71 11.04 9.93
C LEU A 25 4.23 10.03 8.90
N PHE A 26 3.89 10.19 7.61
CA PHE A 26 4.38 9.28 6.57
C PHE A 26 5.90 9.36 6.40
N GLY A 27 6.48 10.55 6.60
CA GLY A 27 7.93 10.75 6.61
C GLY A 27 8.61 9.95 7.72
N GLU A 28 8.07 9.99 8.94
CA GLU A 28 8.57 9.19 10.07
C GLU A 28 8.38 7.69 9.85
N ILE A 29 7.25 7.27 9.27
CA ILE A 29 7.00 5.88 8.86
C ILE A 29 8.06 5.42 7.84
N GLY A 30 8.38 6.26 6.84
CA GLY A 30 9.38 5.96 5.83
C GLY A 30 10.79 5.76 6.42
N LYS A 31 11.19 6.64 7.34
CA LYS A 31 12.46 6.51 8.08
C LYS A 31 12.50 5.23 8.92
N GLU A 32 11.39 4.89 9.58
CA GLU A 32 11.30 3.68 10.38
C GLU A 32 11.39 2.42 9.52
N PHE A 33 10.76 2.40 8.33
CA PHE A 33 10.97 1.31 7.39
C PHE A 33 12.44 1.21 6.97
N LYS A 34 13.09 2.32 6.62
CA LYS A 34 14.52 2.33 6.27
C LYS A 34 15.40 1.77 7.39
N ARG A 35 15.09 2.10 8.65
CA ARG A 35 15.78 1.56 9.82
C ARG A 35 15.56 0.05 9.98
N ARG A 36 14.33 -0.44 9.81
CA ARG A 36 13.99 -1.87 9.97
C ARG A 36 14.57 -2.76 8.88
N PHE A 37 14.70 -2.24 7.67
CA PHE A 37 15.26 -2.95 6.52
C PHE A 37 16.72 -2.54 6.25
N ALA A 38 17.44 -2.02 7.25
CA ALA A 38 18.82 -1.55 7.08
C ALA A 38 19.78 -2.67 6.66
N ASP A 39 19.53 -3.90 7.10
CA ASP A 39 20.34 -5.08 6.80
C ASP A 39 19.89 -5.82 5.52
N SER A 40 19.02 -5.21 4.71
CA SER A 40 18.47 -5.80 3.50
C SER A 40 18.70 -4.90 2.29
N GLU A 41 19.12 -5.49 1.17
CA GLU A 41 19.15 -4.80 -0.11
C GLU A 41 17.72 -4.69 -0.66
N ILE A 42 17.11 -3.52 -0.47
CA ILE A 42 15.80 -3.22 -1.03
C ILE A 42 16.01 -2.62 -2.41
N THR A 43 15.45 -3.26 -3.44
CA THR A 43 15.52 -2.80 -4.84
C THR A 43 14.19 -2.22 -5.34
N LYS A 44 13.10 -2.46 -4.60
CA LYS A 44 11.73 -2.10 -4.98
C LYS A 44 10.78 -2.15 -3.78
N ILE A 45 9.70 -1.37 -3.84
CA ILE A 45 8.59 -1.45 -2.88
C ILE A 45 7.32 -1.87 -3.63
N LEU A 46 6.66 -2.94 -3.17
CA LEU A 46 5.38 -3.39 -3.69
C LEU A 46 4.28 -3.07 -2.65
N THR A 47 3.19 -2.44 -3.10
CA THR A 47 2.03 -2.10 -2.27
C THR A 47 0.72 -2.40 -3.00
N ILE A 48 -0.42 -2.00 -2.44
CA ILE A 48 -1.74 -2.11 -3.07
C ILE A 48 -2.53 -0.81 -2.95
N GLU A 49 -3.36 -0.53 -3.96
CA GLU A 49 -4.22 0.65 -3.97
C GLU A 49 -5.32 0.65 -2.87
N ALA A 50 -5.73 1.82 -2.36
CA ALA A 50 -5.28 3.17 -2.72
C ALA A 50 -4.34 3.78 -1.66
N SER A 51 -4.73 3.78 -0.37
CA SER A 51 -3.98 4.44 0.70
C SER A 51 -2.53 3.94 0.87
N GLY A 52 -2.28 2.68 0.54
CA GLY A 52 -0.94 2.09 0.57
C GLY A 52 0.05 2.77 -0.39
N ILE A 53 -0.44 3.45 -1.44
CA ILE A 53 0.38 4.19 -2.40
C ILE A 53 1.07 5.38 -1.74
N GLY A 54 0.33 6.17 -0.95
CA GLY A 54 0.89 7.36 -0.30
C GLY A 54 2.06 7.02 0.63
N ILE A 55 1.87 6.00 1.47
CA ILE A 55 2.90 5.51 2.41
C ILE A 55 4.10 4.96 1.63
N ALA A 56 3.86 4.15 0.59
CA ALA A 56 4.92 3.56 -0.22
C ALA A 56 5.76 4.62 -0.95
N CYS A 57 5.13 5.65 -1.51
CA CYS A 57 5.84 6.75 -2.18
C CYS A 57 6.75 7.53 -1.23
N ILE A 58 6.27 7.87 -0.02
CA ILE A 58 7.11 8.57 0.97
C ILE A 58 8.22 7.64 1.49
N THR A 59 7.91 6.37 1.73
CA THR A 59 8.91 5.37 2.12
C THR A 59 10.00 5.22 1.06
N ALA A 60 9.62 5.16 -0.21
CA ALA A 60 10.54 5.04 -1.34
C ALA A 60 11.56 6.18 -1.43
N GLN A 61 11.24 7.39 -0.96
CA GLN A 61 12.21 8.48 -0.88
C GLN A 61 13.39 8.14 0.05
N SER A 62 13.15 7.36 1.11
CA SER A 62 14.22 6.93 2.03
C SER A 62 15.08 5.80 1.46
N PHE A 63 14.51 4.97 0.58
CA PHE A 63 15.20 3.83 -0.04
C PHE A 63 15.80 4.14 -1.41
N HIS A 64 15.33 5.19 -2.09
CA HIS A 64 15.69 5.56 -3.47
C HIS A 64 15.39 4.44 -4.47
N VAL A 65 14.21 3.81 -4.36
CA VAL A 65 13.77 2.69 -5.21
C VAL A 65 12.39 2.95 -5.82
N PRO A 66 12.05 2.32 -6.96
CA PRO A 66 10.71 2.44 -7.54
C PRO A 66 9.64 1.76 -6.67
N VAL A 67 8.41 2.27 -6.78
CA VAL A 67 7.21 1.69 -6.20
C VAL A 67 6.38 1.03 -7.29
N VAL A 68 5.91 -0.19 -7.03
CA VAL A 68 4.89 -0.88 -7.81
C VAL A 68 3.66 -1.04 -6.93
N PHE A 69 2.46 -0.82 -7.47
CA PHE A 69 1.22 -1.04 -6.74
C PHE A 69 0.32 -2.02 -7.48
N ALA A 70 -0.23 -2.96 -6.72
CA ALA A 70 -1.20 -3.90 -7.21
C ALA A 70 -2.59 -3.25 -7.34
N LYS A 71 -3.38 -3.73 -8.30
CA LYS A 71 -4.74 -3.25 -8.54
C LYS A 71 -5.77 -4.28 -8.11
N LYS A 72 -6.88 -3.82 -7.54
CA LYS A 72 -8.01 -4.66 -7.07
C LYS A 72 -9.03 -4.95 -8.17
N ASN A 73 -9.00 -4.17 -9.25
CA ASN A 73 -9.88 -4.33 -10.39
C ASN A 73 -9.04 -4.50 -11.66
N GLN A 74 -9.43 -5.45 -12.50
CA GLN A 74 -8.84 -5.65 -13.81
C GLN A 74 -9.18 -4.44 -14.70
N THR A 75 -8.20 -3.61 -15.02
CA THR A 75 -8.38 -2.50 -15.97
C THR A 75 -7.97 -2.94 -17.37
N LYS A 76 -8.73 -2.54 -18.39
CA LYS A 76 -8.44 -2.84 -19.82
C LYS A 76 -7.03 -2.46 -20.28
N ASN A 77 -6.37 -1.53 -19.58
CA ASN A 77 -5.05 -1.01 -19.92
C ASN A 77 -3.87 -1.84 -19.38
N ILE A 78 -4.10 -2.85 -18.52
CA ILE A 78 -3.03 -3.80 -18.21
C ILE A 78 -3.01 -4.82 -19.34
N ALA A 79 -2.26 -4.47 -20.38
CA ALA A 79 -1.91 -5.37 -21.46
C ALA A 79 -0.71 -6.22 -21.04
N GLY A 80 -0.75 -7.53 -21.30
CA GLY A 80 0.38 -8.45 -21.06
C GLY A 80 0.21 -9.39 -19.87
N ASP A 81 1.33 -10.00 -19.49
CA ASP A 81 1.43 -11.00 -18.43
C ASP A 81 1.34 -10.38 -17.03
N VAL A 82 0.48 -10.93 -16.19
CA VAL A 82 0.28 -10.48 -14.80
C VAL A 82 0.55 -11.61 -13.81
N TYR A 83 1.03 -11.24 -12.63
CA TYR A 83 0.83 -12.02 -11.41
C TYR A 83 -0.56 -11.73 -10.86
N THR A 84 -1.29 -12.77 -10.47
CA THR A 84 -2.64 -12.65 -9.90
C THR A 84 -2.71 -13.41 -8.57
N SER A 85 -3.39 -12.83 -7.59
CA SER A 85 -3.74 -13.50 -6.34
C SER A 85 -5.16 -13.16 -5.91
N ARG A 86 -5.87 -14.12 -5.31
CA ARG A 86 -7.22 -13.92 -4.78
C ARG A 86 -7.16 -13.52 -3.32
N VAL A 87 -7.79 -12.39 -2.98
CA VAL A 87 -7.87 -11.91 -1.59
C VAL A 87 -9.32 -11.62 -1.23
N GLU A 88 -9.75 -12.18 -0.10
CA GLU A 88 -11.08 -11.96 0.46
C GLU A 88 -11.12 -10.70 1.32
N SER A 89 -12.08 -9.82 1.03
CA SER A 89 -12.40 -8.67 1.87
C SER A 89 -13.50 -9.06 2.86
N PHE A 90 -13.12 -9.24 4.12
CA PHE A 90 -14.07 -9.48 5.21
C PHE A 90 -15.05 -8.32 5.42
N THR A 91 -14.63 -7.09 5.14
CA THR A 91 -15.46 -5.89 5.29
C THR A 91 -16.51 -5.77 4.19
N HIS A 92 -16.21 -6.24 2.98
CA HIS A 92 -17.11 -6.14 1.82
C HIS A 92 -17.73 -7.47 1.40
N GLY A 93 -17.35 -8.59 2.03
CA GLY A 93 -17.80 -9.94 1.68
C GLY A 93 -17.51 -10.30 0.22
N ARG A 94 -16.40 -9.79 -0.34
CA ARG A 94 -16.04 -9.95 -1.76
C ARG A 94 -14.63 -10.46 -1.91
N VAL A 95 -14.43 -11.38 -2.84
CA VAL A 95 -13.11 -11.81 -3.29
C VAL A 95 -12.66 -10.90 -4.44
N TYR A 96 -11.45 -10.36 -4.32
CA TYR A 96 -10.81 -9.54 -5.35
C TYR A 96 -9.68 -10.33 -5.99
N ASP A 97 -9.61 -10.29 -7.31
CA ASP A 97 -8.41 -10.68 -8.06
C ASP A 97 -7.45 -9.49 -8.08
N ILE A 98 -6.40 -9.59 -7.27
CA ILE A 98 -5.36 -8.59 -7.19
C ILE A 98 -4.31 -8.90 -8.25
N ILE A 99 -3.94 -7.90 -9.04
CA ILE A 99 -3.02 -8.06 -10.17
C ILE A 99 -1.82 -7.13 -10.07
N VAL A 100 -0.67 -7.62 -10.51
CA VAL A 100 0.58 -6.87 -10.71
C VAL A 100 1.17 -7.26 -12.06
N SER A 101 1.57 -6.30 -12.90
CA SER A 101 2.23 -6.62 -14.17
C SER A 101 3.60 -7.23 -13.91
N LYS A 102 3.91 -8.34 -14.60
CA LYS A 102 5.22 -9.01 -14.49
C LYS A 102 6.36 -8.16 -15.05
N GLU A 103 6.07 -7.18 -15.91
CA GLU A 103 7.08 -6.27 -16.46
C GLU A 103 7.83 -5.48 -15.36
N TYR A 104 7.17 -5.23 -14.23
CA TYR A 104 7.72 -4.38 -13.16
C TYR A 104 8.34 -5.14 -12.00
N LEU A 105 8.32 -6.48 -12.01
CA LEU A 105 8.85 -7.37 -10.96
C LEU A 105 9.84 -8.36 -11.56
#